data_AF-A0A166JTW2-F1
#
_entry.id   AF-A0A166JTW2-F1
#
_cell.length_a   1.000
_cell.length_b   1.000
_cell.length_c   1.000
_cell.angle_alpha   90.00
_cell.angle_beta   90.00
_cell.angle_gamma   90.00
#
_symmetry.space_group_name_H-M   'P 1'
#
loop_
_entity.id
_entity.type
_entity.pdbx_description
1 polymer ?
#
loop_
_entity_poly.entity_id
_entity_poly.type
_entity_poly.pdbx_seq_one_letter_code
_entity_poly.pdbx_strand_id
1 'polypeptide(L)'
;MQEAKFLIHQQKYLELLEAGRTTTALTVLRNELAPLDFDQDQLHFLSRPGRSARARGVGLGVGGVPPRAANSPAKRTSCSWCTYYNASPPLDSLYADHACDRAAFPGTTTASLEVHTDEVWDIEWSHDGLWLASASRDKTAIIWRVGPETPSAREYTPTHILRQHAYPISCLAWSMDDAILLTGAETEIRMWNTKTGECIRTPEDDKDGQVSRGHVETVTVISWIPDGSSFVSGGLDKKIILWDANGSFQHSWGTTAMRITDLTVTPDLARVVAVGIHYHPPSPVVGVVNTVADTATPPDESSSSLNLARKPENNCMIVYDLATRQTEMSFLMEGELSSVKVFPDSRYALVNHPQDEIYLWDLLTGKLARKFAGQRQLKHVIRSYFGGIDGNFIVSGSEDGNVAWHRDTGTLLETLSGHGEGSVNSVAWNPKSMRMFASCGPRTRCGAHQPEE
;
A
#
# COMPACT_ATOMS: atom_id res chain seq x y z
N MET A 1 43.37 -5.78 -28.72
CA MET A 1 44.60 -5.06 -28.29
C MET A 1 44.48 -3.54 -28.45
N GLN A 2 43.75 -3.04 -29.45
CA GLN A 2 43.44 -1.60 -29.61
C GLN A 2 42.47 -1.08 -28.53
N GLU A 3 41.46 -1.86 -28.14
CA GLU A 3 40.50 -1.51 -27.07
C GLU A 3 41.16 -1.20 -25.72
N ALA A 4 42.06 -2.09 -25.25
CA ALA A 4 42.80 -1.87 -24.01
C ALA A 4 43.70 -0.61 -24.09
N LYS A 5 44.29 -0.35 -25.25
CA LYS A 5 45.05 0.90 -25.47
C LYS A 5 44.12 2.11 -25.44
N PHE A 6 42.95 2.05 -26.07
CA PHE A 6 41.97 3.14 -26.07
C PHE A 6 41.55 3.51 -24.64
N LEU A 7 41.18 2.52 -23.82
CA LEU A 7 40.77 2.74 -22.42
C LEU A 7 41.88 3.32 -21.55
N ILE A 8 43.14 2.91 -21.75
CA ILE A 8 44.29 3.46 -21.02
C ILE A 8 44.50 4.94 -21.38
N HIS A 9 44.39 5.29 -22.65
CA HIS A 9 44.58 6.67 -23.11
C HIS A 9 43.39 7.55 -22.73
N GLN A 10 42.17 6.99 -22.70
CA GLN A 10 40.96 7.64 -22.18
C GLN A 10 41.09 7.98 -20.69
N GLN A 11 41.57 7.03 -19.88
CA GLN A 11 41.81 7.25 -18.46
C GLN A 11 42.86 8.36 -18.23
N LYS A 12 43.97 8.31 -18.97
CA LYS A 12 45.02 9.36 -18.94
C LYS A 12 44.47 10.75 -19.32
N TYR A 13 43.55 10.83 -20.29
CA TYR A 13 42.91 12.08 -20.68
C TYR A 13 42.05 12.66 -19.55
N LEU A 14 41.24 11.82 -18.89
CA LEU A 14 40.36 12.24 -17.79
C LEU A 14 41.15 12.71 -16.56
N GLU A 15 42.22 12.01 -16.19
CA GLU A 15 43.09 12.41 -15.08
C GLU A 15 43.77 13.77 -15.31
N LEU A 16 44.17 14.07 -16.56
CA LEU A 16 44.73 15.37 -16.91
C LEU A 16 43.69 16.51 -16.85
N LEU A 17 42.41 16.21 -17.14
CA LEU A 17 41.31 17.17 -16.97
C LEU A 17 41.01 17.42 -15.49
N GLU A 18 40.99 16.37 -14.65
CA GLU A 18 40.81 16.49 -13.21
C GLU A 18 41.96 17.28 -12.55
N ALA A 19 43.18 17.09 -13.03
CA ALA A 19 44.35 17.87 -12.61
C ALA A 19 44.38 19.31 -13.15
N GLY A 20 43.37 19.73 -13.93
CA GLY A 20 43.26 21.08 -14.51
C GLY A 20 44.27 21.37 -15.63
N ARG A 21 44.97 20.37 -16.16
CA ARG A 21 46.00 20.50 -17.21
C ARG A 21 45.39 20.28 -18.60
N THR A 22 44.48 21.18 -18.98
CA THR A 22 43.62 21.06 -20.17
C THR A 22 44.38 21.01 -21.50
N THR A 23 45.47 21.76 -21.65
CA THR A 23 46.26 21.78 -22.90
C THR A 23 46.97 20.45 -23.17
N THR A 24 47.52 19.83 -22.13
CA THR A 24 48.10 18.47 -22.22
C THR A 24 47.03 17.40 -22.42
N ALA A 25 45.84 17.55 -21.81
CA ALA A 25 44.73 16.65 -22.04
C ALA A 25 44.29 16.67 -23.52
N LEU A 26 44.11 17.84 -24.11
CA LEU A 26 43.77 17.96 -25.53
C LEU A 26 44.83 17.39 -26.47
N THR A 27 46.10 17.42 -26.06
CA THR A 27 47.20 16.79 -26.82
C THR A 27 47.06 15.26 -26.81
N VAL A 28 46.69 14.66 -25.67
CA VAL A 28 46.42 13.21 -25.55
C VAL A 28 45.18 12.81 -26.35
N LEU A 29 44.12 13.61 -26.30
CA LEU A 29 42.90 13.38 -27.09
C LEU A 29 43.20 13.35 -28.60
N ARG A 30 43.98 14.32 -29.09
CA ARG A 30 44.24 14.48 -30.53
C ARG A 30 45.28 13.51 -31.08
N ASN A 31 46.33 13.22 -30.31
CA ASN A 31 47.48 12.48 -30.82
C ASN A 31 47.51 11.02 -30.40
N GLU A 32 46.81 10.66 -29.32
CA GLU A 32 46.85 9.31 -28.77
C GLU A 32 45.50 8.59 -28.84
N LEU A 33 44.37 9.29 -28.67
CA LEU A 33 43.01 8.73 -28.74
C LEU A 33 42.40 8.76 -30.14
N ALA A 34 42.44 9.90 -30.83
CA ALA A 34 41.84 10.04 -32.17
C ALA A 34 42.40 9.06 -33.23
N PRO A 35 43.71 8.71 -33.25
CA PRO A 35 44.25 7.78 -34.23
C PRO A 35 43.87 6.31 -33.99
N LEU A 36 43.28 5.98 -32.84
CA LEU A 36 42.92 4.60 -32.51
C LEU A 36 41.59 4.15 -33.14
N ASP A 37 40.79 5.08 -33.66
CA ASP A 37 39.54 4.90 -34.45
C ASP A 37 38.64 3.74 -33.99
N PHE A 38 38.57 3.53 -32.68
CA PHE A 38 37.91 2.38 -32.08
C PHE A 38 36.43 2.65 -31.78
N ASP A 39 36.13 3.86 -31.29
CA ASP A 39 34.77 4.31 -30.96
C ASP A 39 34.66 5.82 -31.24
N GLN A 40 34.15 6.16 -32.42
CA GLN A 40 34.01 7.54 -32.87
C GLN A 40 32.97 8.31 -32.05
N ASP A 41 31.93 7.64 -31.54
CA ASP A 41 30.88 8.27 -30.75
C ASP A 41 31.41 8.70 -29.37
N GLN A 42 32.23 7.86 -28.73
CA GLN A 42 32.92 8.25 -27.50
C GLN A 42 33.95 9.36 -27.73
N LEU A 43 34.66 9.34 -28.86
CA LEU A 43 35.63 10.39 -29.18
C LEU A 43 34.93 11.76 -29.42
N HIS A 44 33.78 11.74 -30.09
CA HIS A 44 32.91 12.91 -30.26
C HIS A 44 32.34 13.39 -28.93
N PHE A 45 32.02 12.49 -28.00
CA PHE A 45 31.61 12.85 -26.64
C PHE A 45 32.74 13.53 -25.84
N LEU A 46 33.98 13.02 -25.93
CA LEU A 46 35.14 13.54 -25.20
C LEU A 46 35.69 14.87 -25.74
N SER A 47 35.39 15.21 -26.99
CA SER A 47 35.90 16.40 -27.70
C SER A 47 35.01 17.65 -27.59
N ARG A 48 33.85 17.57 -26.92
CA ARG A 48 32.95 18.73 -26.77
C ARG A 48 33.53 19.78 -25.81
N PRO A 49 33.65 21.06 -26.22
CA PRO A 49 34.26 22.10 -25.40
C PRO A 49 33.25 22.63 -24.37
N GLY A 50 33.48 22.36 -23.08
CA GLY A 50 32.56 22.83 -22.04
C GLY A 50 32.99 22.72 -20.57
N ARG A 51 34.24 22.33 -20.27
CA ARG A 51 34.78 22.36 -18.90
C ARG A 51 36.08 23.16 -18.86
N SER A 52 35.96 24.49 -18.85
CA SER A 52 36.96 25.37 -18.25
C SER A 52 36.39 25.92 -16.95
N ALA A 53 37.06 25.60 -15.85
CA ALA A 53 37.08 26.29 -14.56
C ALA A 53 35.76 26.49 -13.79
N ARG A 54 35.48 25.57 -12.86
CA ARG A 54 35.40 25.92 -11.41
C ARG A 54 35.37 24.67 -10.54
N ALA A 55 36.51 24.41 -9.90
CA ALA A 55 36.65 23.42 -8.85
C ALA A 55 36.34 24.06 -7.48
N ARG A 56 35.49 23.40 -6.69
CA ARG A 56 35.56 23.31 -5.22
C ARG A 56 35.20 21.86 -4.91
N GLY A 57 36.19 20.99 -4.68
CA GLY A 57 36.63 20.55 -3.34
C GLY A 57 35.53 19.66 -2.71
N VAL A 58 35.65 18.34 -2.57
CA VAL A 58 36.49 17.57 -1.62
C VAL A 58 36.49 16.09 -2.12
N GLY A 59 37.64 15.43 -2.37
CA GLY A 59 38.35 14.54 -1.42
C GLY A 59 37.82 13.08 -1.45
N LEU A 60 38.26 12.25 -2.40
CA LEU A 60 39.25 11.15 -2.27
C LEU A 60 38.81 9.89 -1.48
N GLY A 61 38.81 8.72 -2.16
CA GLY A 61 38.59 7.40 -1.56
C GLY A 61 38.57 6.18 -2.51
N VAL A 62 39.68 5.94 -3.22
CA VAL A 62 40.26 4.67 -3.75
C VAL A 62 39.45 3.33 -3.80
N GLY A 63 39.35 2.77 -5.02
CA GLY A 63 39.97 1.48 -5.40
C GLY A 63 39.19 0.15 -5.31
N GLY A 64 38.90 -0.50 -6.47
CA GLY A 64 38.69 -1.96 -6.57
C GLY A 64 37.71 -2.51 -7.63
N VAL A 65 38.19 -2.68 -8.88
CA VAL A 65 37.88 -3.60 -10.02
C VAL A 65 36.57 -4.47 -10.06
N PRO A 66 35.95 -4.69 -11.25
CA PRO A 66 34.50 -4.82 -11.46
C PRO A 66 34.00 -6.27 -11.65
N PRO A 67 32.67 -6.49 -11.83
CA PRO A 67 32.23 -6.88 -13.18
C PRO A 67 30.80 -6.44 -13.59
N ARG A 68 30.61 -6.38 -14.91
CA ARG A 68 29.36 -6.63 -15.68
C ARG A 68 28.13 -5.74 -15.38
N ALA A 69 27.83 -4.89 -16.36
CA ALA A 69 26.49 -4.37 -16.71
C ALA A 69 25.53 -4.16 -15.53
N ALA A 70 25.73 -3.08 -14.77
CA ALA A 70 24.82 -2.67 -13.71
C ALA A 70 24.34 -1.23 -13.96
N ASN A 71 23.02 -1.05 -13.97
CA ASN A 71 22.37 0.23 -13.69
C ASN A 71 23.05 0.85 -12.46
N SER A 72 23.76 1.96 -12.65
CA SER A 72 24.58 2.53 -11.58
C SER A 72 23.71 3.04 -10.43
N PRO A 73 24.04 2.73 -9.16
CA PRO A 73 23.30 3.20 -7.98
C PRO A 73 23.32 4.73 -7.81
N ALA A 74 24.20 5.43 -8.52
CA ALA A 74 24.26 6.89 -8.59
C ALA A 74 23.03 7.53 -9.28
N LYS A 75 22.43 6.85 -10.28
CA LYS A 75 21.20 7.35 -10.94
C LYS A 75 19.97 7.27 -10.04
N ARG A 76 19.88 6.23 -9.20
CA ARG A 76 18.76 6.07 -8.24
C ARG A 76 18.85 7.05 -7.08
N THR A 77 20.04 7.27 -6.54
CA THR A 77 20.25 8.13 -5.36
C THR A 77 20.04 9.61 -5.63
N SER A 78 20.32 10.09 -6.85
CA SER A 78 20.06 11.49 -7.22
C SER A 78 18.62 11.78 -7.65
N CYS A 79 17.75 10.77 -7.72
CA CYS A 79 16.32 10.94 -8.07
C CYS A 79 15.39 10.61 -6.89
N SER A 80 15.84 9.76 -5.96
CA SER A 80 15.10 9.37 -4.75
C SER A 80 14.89 10.50 -3.72
N TRP A 81 15.47 11.68 -3.94
CA TRP A 81 15.28 12.86 -3.10
C TRP A 81 14.32 13.89 -3.70
N CYS A 82 13.79 13.64 -4.91
CA CYS A 82 12.89 14.59 -5.53
C CYS A 82 11.45 14.38 -5.06
N THR A 83 10.90 15.43 -4.46
CA THR A 83 9.65 15.43 -3.68
C THR A 83 8.42 14.93 -4.43
N TYR A 84 8.36 15.13 -5.75
CA TYR A 84 7.23 14.76 -6.62
C TYR A 84 7.62 13.78 -7.73
N TYR A 85 8.63 12.93 -7.50
CA TYR A 85 9.12 11.98 -8.50
C TYR A 85 8.05 10.98 -8.95
N ASN A 86 7.50 11.18 -10.15
CA ASN A 86 6.45 10.35 -10.75
C ASN A 86 6.65 10.09 -12.26
N ALA A 87 7.90 10.14 -12.74
CA ALA A 87 8.26 9.89 -14.13
C ALA A 87 9.62 9.20 -14.22
N SER A 88 9.84 8.39 -15.26
CA SER A 88 11.19 7.92 -15.62
C SER A 88 12.08 9.13 -15.91
N PRO A 89 13.34 9.17 -15.42
CA PRO A 89 14.18 10.34 -15.62
C PRO A 89 14.42 10.51 -17.12
N PRO A 90 14.36 11.73 -17.68
CA PRO A 90 14.92 11.95 -19.00
C PRO A 90 16.38 11.49 -18.97
N LEU A 91 16.85 10.86 -20.05
CA LEU A 91 18.24 10.43 -20.21
C LEU A 91 19.25 11.61 -20.24
N ASP A 92 18.78 12.82 -19.94
CA ASP A 92 19.49 14.07 -20.06
C ASP A 92 20.21 14.41 -18.75
N SER A 93 21.51 14.11 -18.75
CA SER A 93 22.53 14.63 -17.85
C SER A 93 22.53 14.14 -16.39
N LEU A 94 23.58 13.39 -16.07
CA LEU A 94 23.98 12.93 -14.72
C LEU A 94 24.34 14.08 -13.74
N TYR A 95 24.36 15.33 -14.20
CA TYR A 95 24.77 16.53 -13.45
C TYR A 95 23.67 17.59 -13.37
N ALA A 96 22.46 17.31 -13.86
CA ALA A 96 21.32 18.19 -13.66
C ALA A 96 20.54 17.73 -12.42
N ASP A 97 20.30 18.65 -11.48
CA ASP A 97 19.33 18.42 -10.42
C ASP A 97 17.97 18.17 -11.09
N HIS A 98 17.48 16.93 -11.02
CA HIS A 98 16.15 16.60 -11.52
C HIS A 98 15.12 17.27 -10.60
N ALA A 99 14.48 18.32 -11.07
CA ALA A 99 13.36 18.95 -10.39
C ALA A 99 12.05 18.39 -10.99
N CYS A 100 11.30 17.64 -10.20
CA CYS A 100 9.95 17.21 -10.56
C CYS A 100 8.96 18.33 -10.27
N ASP A 101 8.14 18.66 -11.27
CA ASP A 101 7.07 19.64 -11.08
C ASP A 101 5.94 19.03 -10.24
N ARG A 102 5.34 19.86 -9.38
CA ARG A 102 4.15 19.53 -8.58
C ARG A 102 3.00 19.05 -9.46
N ALA A 103 2.89 19.60 -10.67
CA ALA A 103 1.88 19.21 -11.66
C ALA A 103 1.93 17.73 -12.05
N ALA A 104 3.02 17.01 -11.78
CA ALA A 104 3.12 15.56 -12.06
C ALA A 104 2.46 14.67 -11.00
N PHE A 105 2.08 15.23 -9.84
CA PHE A 105 1.37 14.49 -8.80
C PHE A 105 -0.14 14.46 -9.09
N PRO A 106 -0.82 13.31 -8.95
CA PRO A 106 -2.24 13.20 -9.23
C PRO A 106 -3.13 13.84 -8.14
N GLY A 107 -3.12 15.17 -8.04
CA GLY A 107 -3.91 15.90 -7.04
C GLY A 107 -5.33 16.28 -7.49
N THR A 108 -5.61 16.22 -8.80
CA THR A 108 -6.85 16.77 -9.37
C THR A 108 -7.88 15.67 -9.59
N THR A 109 -9.09 15.86 -9.04
CA THR A 109 -10.21 14.93 -9.26
C THR A 109 -10.74 15.08 -10.68
N THR A 110 -10.54 14.06 -11.53
CA THR A 110 -10.97 14.07 -12.94
C THR A 110 -12.33 13.43 -13.16
N ALA A 111 -12.78 12.55 -12.26
CA ALA A 111 -14.09 11.92 -12.34
C ALA A 111 -14.74 11.74 -10.96
N SER A 112 -16.05 12.00 -10.90
CA SER A 112 -16.92 11.72 -9.75
C SER A 112 -17.94 10.64 -10.10
N LEU A 113 -17.90 9.52 -9.39
CA LEU A 113 -18.73 8.34 -9.62
C LEU A 113 -19.90 8.35 -8.62
N GLU A 114 -21.09 8.73 -9.08
CA GLU A 114 -22.27 8.94 -8.22
C GLU A 114 -23.40 7.94 -8.55
N VAL A 115 -23.12 6.65 -8.42
CA VAL A 115 -24.11 5.58 -8.69
C VAL A 115 -24.57 4.88 -7.42
N HIS A 116 -23.71 4.80 -6.40
CA HIS A 116 -24.11 4.27 -5.10
C HIS A 116 -25.20 5.13 -4.44
N THR A 117 -26.03 4.51 -3.61
CA THR A 117 -27.11 5.24 -2.90
C THR A 117 -26.78 5.52 -1.43
N ASP A 118 -25.67 4.98 -0.93
CA ASP A 118 -25.20 5.17 0.44
C ASP A 118 -23.66 5.25 0.48
N GLU A 119 -23.08 5.36 1.68
CA GLU A 119 -21.65 5.44 1.97
C GLU A 119 -20.85 4.36 1.22
N VAL A 120 -19.72 4.74 0.64
CA VAL A 120 -18.77 3.78 0.04
C VAL A 120 -17.67 3.53 1.07
N TRP A 121 -17.48 2.26 1.44
CA TRP A 121 -16.56 1.87 2.50
C TRP A 121 -15.25 1.32 2.00
N ASP A 122 -15.24 0.74 0.80
CA ASP A 122 -14.02 0.19 0.22
C ASP A 122 -13.97 0.37 -1.30
N ILE A 123 -12.76 0.44 -1.83
CA ILE A 123 -12.50 0.59 -3.26
C ILE A 123 -11.18 -0.10 -3.61
N GLU A 124 -11.15 -0.82 -4.71
CA GLU A 124 -9.96 -1.56 -5.13
C GLU A 124 -9.84 -1.63 -6.65
N TRP A 125 -8.62 -1.43 -7.15
CA TRP A 125 -8.30 -1.59 -8.57
C TRP A 125 -8.05 -3.05 -8.91
N SER A 126 -8.44 -3.46 -10.12
CA SER A 126 -7.95 -4.69 -10.72
C SER A 126 -6.44 -4.60 -10.98
N HIS A 127 -5.77 -5.74 -11.03
CA HIS A 127 -4.32 -5.85 -11.24
C HIS A 127 -3.89 -5.37 -12.65
N ASP A 128 -4.77 -5.50 -13.64
CA ASP A 128 -4.61 -4.93 -14.98
C ASP A 128 -4.84 -3.41 -15.03
N GLY A 129 -5.37 -2.81 -13.96
CA GLY A 129 -5.65 -1.37 -13.85
C GLY A 129 -6.76 -0.86 -14.77
N LEU A 130 -7.51 -1.74 -15.42
CA LEU A 130 -8.61 -1.40 -16.34
C LEU A 130 -9.98 -1.38 -15.67
N TRP A 131 -10.08 -1.94 -14.47
CA TRP A 131 -11.31 -2.04 -13.70
C TRP A 131 -11.12 -1.48 -12.30
N LEU A 132 -12.20 -0.93 -11.76
CA LEU A 132 -12.28 -0.44 -10.40
C LEU A 132 -13.50 -1.09 -9.76
N ALA A 133 -13.36 -1.64 -8.56
CA ALA A 133 -14.49 -2.13 -7.77
C ALA A 133 -14.74 -1.17 -6.61
N SER A 134 -16.02 -0.89 -6.32
CA SER A 134 -16.44 -0.14 -5.14
C SER A 134 -17.46 -0.93 -4.33
N ALA A 135 -17.36 -0.87 -3.00
CA ALA A 135 -18.25 -1.53 -2.06
C ALA A 135 -18.93 -0.50 -1.16
N SER A 136 -20.24 -0.65 -1.01
CA SER A 136 -21.07 0.33 -0.30
C SER A 136 -21.96 -0.29 0.76
N ARG A 137 -22.34 0.58 1.70
CA ARG A 137 -23.39 0.37 2.68
C ARG A 137 -24.76 0.11 2.05
N ASP A 138 -24.97 0.52 0.81
CA ASP A 138 -26.19 0.25 0.04
C ASP A 138 -26.39 -1.23 -0.34
N LYS A 139 -25.50 -2.11 0.13
CA LYS A 139 -25.51 -3.57 -0.09
C LYS A 139 -25.16 -3.96 -1.53
N THR A 140 -24.58 -3.03 -2.28
CA THR A 140 -24.12 -3.27 -3.64
C THR A 140 -22.63 -3.08 -3.77
N ALA A 141 -22.03 -3.88 -4.65
CA ALA A 141 -20.71 -3.62 -5.17
C ALA A 141 -20.84 -3.25 -6.66
N ILE A 142 -20.04 -2.31 -7.14
CA ILE A 142 -20.06 -1.89 -8.54
C ILE A 142 -18.69 -2.13 -9.16
N ILE A 143 -18.68 -2.76 -10.33
CA ILE A 143 -17.49 -2.90 -11.17
C ILE A 143 -17.56 -1.84 -12.27
N TRP A 144 -16.59 -0.94 -12.24
CA TRP A 144 -16.42 0.16 -13.18
C TRP A 144 -15.36 -0.20 -14.19
N ARG A 145 -15.66 0.04 -15.47
CA ARG A 145 -14.67 -0.04 -16.53
C ARG A 145 -14.05 1.33 -16.74
N VAL A 146 -12.72 1.37 -16.81
CA VAL A 146 -11.96 2.59 -17.07
C VAL A 146 -11.78 2.77 -18.57
N GLY A 147 -12.28 3.90 -19.07
CA GLY A 147 -12.17 4.28 -20.47
C GLY A 147 -10.76 4.76 -20.87
N PRO A 148 -10.51 4.93 -22.18
CA PRO A 148 -9.27 5.52 -22.66
C PRO A 148 -9.08 6.93 -22.09
N GLU A 149 -7.81 7.34 -21.96
CA GLU A 149 -7.48 8.70 -21.54
C GLU A 149 -7.89 9.67 -22.65
N THR A 150 -8.76 10.64 -22.33
CA THR A 150 -9.04 11.75 -23.24
C THR A 150 -8.61 13.06 -22.57
N PRO A 151 -8.23 14.09 -23.35
CA PRO A 151 -7.63 15.32 -22.82
C PRO A 151 -8.53 16.12 -21.86
N SER A 152 -9.84 15.86 -21.82
CA SER A 152 -10.78 16.62 -20.99
C SER A 152 -11.23 15.87 -19.74
N ALA A 153 -11.33 14.55 -19.79
CA ALA A 153 -11.72 13.69 -18.67
C ALA A 153 -11.51 12.20 -19.01
N ARG A 154 -11.42 11.36 -17.99
CA ARG A 154 -11.51 9.90 -18.17
C ARG A 154 -12.90 9.42 -17.79
N GLU A 155 -13.52 8.66 -18.70
CA GLU A 155 -14.86 8.11 -18.45
C GLU A 155 -14.76 6.81 -17.64
N TYR A 156 -15.67 6.66 -16.69
CA TYR A 156 -15.82 5.47 -15.87
C TYR A 156 -17.24 4.96 -16.07
N THR A 157 -17.38 3.75 -16.62
CA THR A 157 -18.69 3.19 -16.94
C THR A 157 -19.05 2.08 -15.96
N PRO A 158 -20.17 2.18 -15.21
CA PRO A 158 -20.62 1.11 -14.32
C PRO A 158 -21.06 -0.08 -15.18
N THR A 159 -20.25 -1.13 -15.23
CA THR A 159 -20.48 -2.29 -16.11
C THR A 159 -21.36 -3.32 -15.41
N HIS A 160 -21.09 -3.59 -14.13
CA HIS A 160 -21.85 -4.55 -13.33
C HIS A 160 -22.21 -3.95 -11.97
N ILE A 161 -23.48 -4.08 -11.58
CA ILE A 161 -23.99 -3.71 -10.26
C ILE A 161 -24.41 -4.99 -9.53
N LEU A 162 -23.66 -5.36 -8.51
CA LEU A 162 -23.75 -6.63 -7.79
C LEU A 162 -24.70 -6.45 -6.59
N ARG A 163 -25.98 -6.81 -6.75
CA ARG A 163 -27.07 -6.50 -5.79
C ARG A 163 -27.54 -7.66 -4.90
N GLN A 164 -26.81 -8.78 -4.87
CA GLN A 164 -27.33 -10.01 -4.24
C GLN A 164 -27.06 -10.12 -2.73
N HIS A 165 -26.30 -9.19 -2.14
CA HIS A 165 -26.03 -9.19 -0.70
C HIS A 165 -27.23 -8.72 0.12
N ALA A 166 -27.48 -9.40 1.25
CA ALA A 166 -28.52 -9.00 2.20
C ALA A 166 -28.06 -7.87 3.15
N TYR A 167 -26.74 -7.71 3.30
CA TYR A 167 -26.09 -6.80 4.24
C TYR A 167 -25.10 -5.85 3.55
N PRO A 168 -24.71 -4.75 4.21
CA PRO A 168 -23.64 -3.86 3.75
C PRO A 168 -22.33 -4.59 3.43
N ILE A 169 -21.66 -4.19 2.35
CA ILE A 169 -20.40 -4.81 1.93
C ILE A 169 -19.24 -4.07 2.60
N SER A 170 -18.42 -4.80 3.34
CA SER A 170 -17.33 -4.26 4.17
C SER A 170 -15.96 -4.27 3.49
N CYS A 171 -15.72 -5.25 2.61
CA CYS A 171 -14.41 -5.49 2.00
C CYS A 171 -14.53 -6.08 0.58
N LEU A 172 -13.52 -5.79 -0.23
CA LEU A 172 -13.34 -6.28 -1.60
C LEU A 172 -11.99 -6.97 -1.76
N ALA A 173 -11.90 -7.94 -2.68
CA ALA A 173 -10.63 -8.50 -3.11
C ALA A 173 -10.68 -9.00 -4.56
N TRP A 174 -9.89 -8.40 -5.45
CA TRP A 174 -9.69 -8.90 -6.83
C TRP A 174 -8.80 -10.14 -6.86
N SER A 175 -9.17 -11.13 -7.67
CA SER A 175 -8.26 -12.24 -7.98
C SER A 175 -7.06 -11.75 -8.79
N MET A 176 -5.94 -12.46 -8.67
CA MET A 176 -4.68 -12.08 -9.35
C MET A 176 -4.79 -12.10 -10.89
N ASP A 177 -5.77 -12.82 -11.44
CA ASP A 177 -6.09 -12.87 -12.87
C ASP A 177 -7.25 -11.94 -13.28
N ASP A 178 -7.75 -11.14 -12.35
CA ASP A 178 -8.89 -10.21 -12.50
C ASP A 178 -10.20 -10.86 -13.00
N ALA A 179 -10.30 -12.20 -12.97
CA ALA A 179 -11.48 -12.93 -13.42
C ALA A 179 -12.58 -13.02 -12.34
N ILE A 180 -12.19 -12.93 -11.07
CA ILE A 180 -13.08 -13.10 -9.92
C ILE A 180 -12.94 -11.89 -9.00
N LEU A 181 -14.07 -11.33 -8.59
CA LEU A 181 -14.13 -10.36 -7.51
C LEU A 181 -14.75 -11.03 -6.28
N LEU A 182 -14.07 -10.92 -5.14
CA LEU A 182 -14.61 -11.29 -3.84
C LEU A 182 -15.22 -10.08 -3.16
N THR A 183 -16.33 -10.31 -2.47
CA THR A 183 -17.03 -9.30 -1.68
C THR A 183 -17.42 -9.92 -0.34
N GLY A 184 -17.12 -9.26 0.78
CA GLY A 184 -17.54 -9.69 2.11
C GLY A 184 -18.64 -8.79 2.68
N ALA A 185 -19.70 -9.39 3.23
CA ALA A 185 -20.82 -8.69 3.86
C ALA A 185 -21.30 -9.48 5.08
N GLU A 186 -21.15 -8.90 6.28
CA GLU A 186 -21.38 -9.64 7.54
C GLU A 186 -20.62 -10.98 7.52
N THR A 187 -21.29 -12.12 7.69
CA THR A 187 -20.65 -13.44 7.62
C THR A 187 -20.45 -13.94 6.18
N GLU A 188 -21.21 -13.40 5.23
CA GLU A 188 -21.27 -13.89 3.86
C GLU A 188 -20.05 -13.42 3.04
N ILE A 189 -19.42 -14.36 2.34
CA ILE A 189 -18.48 -14.06 1.26
C ILE A 189 -19.16 -14.44 -0.04
N ARG A 190 -19.01 -13.61 -1.09
CA ARG A 190 -19.52 -13.93 -2.42
C ARG A 190 -18.43 -13.77 -3.46
N MET A 191 -18.47 -14.66 -4.45
CA MET A 191 -17.57 -14.68 -5.59
C MET A 191 -18.32 -14.28 -6.86
N TRP A 192 -17.79 -13.31 -7.58
CA TRP A 192 -18.42 -12.75 -8.76
C TRP A 192 -17.54 -12.92 -9.97
N ASN A 193 -18.13 -13.32 -11.08
CA ASN A 193 -17.45 -13.27 -12.36
C ASN A 193 -17.37 -11.81 -12.83
N THR A 194 -16.16 -11.31 -13.05
CA THR A 194 -15.94 -9.89 -13.38
C THR A 194 -16.40 -9.52 -14.79
N LYS A 195 -16.54 -10.50 -15.69
CA LYS A 195 -16.97 -10.31 -17.09
C LYS A 195 -18.49 -10.38 -17.26
N THR A 196 -19.17 -11.20 -16.45
CA THR A 196 -20.63 -11.36 -16.54
C THR A 196 -21.38 -10.61 -15.44
N GLY A 197 -20.72 -10.31 -14.31
CA GLY A 197 -21.35 -9.75 -13.13
C GLY A 197 -22.22 -10.75 -12.36
N GLU A 198 -22.14 -12.04 -12.70
CA GLU A 198 -22.92 -13.09 -12.05
C GLU A 198 -22.21 -13.60 -10.80
N CYS A 199 -22.99 -13.88 -9.75
CA CYS A 199 -22.48 -14.56 -8.57
C CYS A 199 -22.23 -16.03 -8.91
N ILE A 200 -20.97 -16.42 -8.90
CA ILE A 200 -20.54 -17.80 -9.18
C ILE A 200 -20.89 -18.69 -8.00
N ARG A 201 -20.56 -18.22 -6.79
CA ARG A 201 -20.66 -19.02 -5.57
C ARG A 201 -20.72 -18.15 -4.33
N THR A 202 -21.40 -18.64 -3.31
CA THR A 202 -21.17 -18.21 -1.94
C THR A 202 -20.47 -19.37 -1.21
N PRO A 203 -19.28 -19.19 -0.61
CA PRO A 203 -18.56 -20.25 0.09
C PRO A 203 -19.35 -20.93 1.22
N GLU A 204 -20.43 -20.32 1.71
CA GLU A 204 -21.30 -20.86 2.76
C GLU A 204 -22.40 -21.81 2.25
N ASP A 205 -22.63 -21.88 0.93
CA ASP A 205 -23.64 -22.76 0.34
C ASP A 205 -23.25 -24.25 0.31
N ASP A 206 -22.02 -24.61 0.70
CA ASP A 206 -21.59 -25.99 0.94
C ASP A 206 -22.26 -26.57 2.20
N LYS A 207 -23.58 -26.79 2.10
CA LYS A 207 -24.45 -27.35 3.13
C LYS A 207 -24.30 -28.87 3.26
N ASP A 208 -23.08 -29.38 3.30
CA ASP A 208 -22.79 -30.79 3.57
C ASP A 208 -22.93 -31.11 5.07
N GLY A 209 -24.07 -30.74 5.68
CA GLY A 209 -24.56 -31.24 6.97
C GLY A 209 -23.64 -31.15 8.20
N GLN A 210 -22.44 -30.58 8.10
CA GLN A 210 -21.44 -30.48 9.15
C GLN A 210 -21.13 -29.01 9.44
N VAL A 211 -21.19 -28.68 10.74
CA VAL A 211 -20.61 -27.53 11.48
C VAL A 211 -20.21 -26.32 10.63
N SER A 212 -20.81 -25.16 10.90
CA SER A 212 -20.51 -23.85 10.32
C SER A 212 -19.00 -23.62 10.06
N ARG A 213 -18.58 -23.88 8.81
CA ARG A 213 -17.18 -23.74 8.37
C ARG A 213 -16.81 -22.28 8.04
N GLY A 214 -17.79 -21.40 7.95
CA GLY A 214 -17.61 -19.97 7.74
C GLY A 214 -17.36 -19.15 9.01
N HIS A 215 -17.38 -17.84 8.85
CA HIS A 215 -17.29 -16.90 9.96
C HIS A 215 -18.61 -16.85 10.74
N VAL A 216 -18.52 -16.63 12.05
CA VAL A 216 -19.70 -16.52 12.93
C VAL A 216 -20.03 -15.05 13.25
N GLU A 217 -19.08 -14.16 13.04
CA GLU A 217 -19.25 -12.70 13.14
C GLU A 217 -18.78 -12.07 11.82
N THR A 218 -18.94 -10.75 11.71
CA THR A 218 -18.59 -9.96 10.53
C THR A 218 -17.17 -10.24 10.01
N VAL A 219 -17.09 -10.56 8.71
CA VAL A 219 -15.88 -10.60 7.91
C VAL A 219 -15.45 -9.16 7.64
N THR A 220 -14.25 -8.84 8.09
CA THR A 220 -13.68 -7.49 8.01
C THR A 220 -12.73 -7.36 6.83
N VAL A 221 -12.11 -8.47 6.43
CA VAL A 221 -11.09 -8.49 5.39
C VAL A 221 -11.10 -9.79 4.60
N ILE A 222 -10.84 -9.64 3.30
CA ILE A 222 -10.57 -10.73 2.38
C ILE A 222 -9.31 -10.33 1.61
N SER A 223 -8.37 -11.25 1.46
CA SER A 223 -7.14 -11.03 0.70
C SER A 223 -6.83 -12.27 -0.11
N TRP A 224 -6.66 -12.11 -1.42
CA TRP A 224 -6.08 -13.16 -2.25
C TRP A 224 -4.64 -13.43 -1.84
N ILE A 225 -4.23 -14.69 -1.93
CA ILE A 225 -2.81 -15.03 -1.86
C ILE A 225 -2.20 -14.61 -3.21
N PRO A 226 -1.01 -13.96 -3.21
CA PRO A 226 -0.37 -13.46 -4.43
C PRO A 226 -0.11 -14.50 -5.53
N ASP A 227 -0.15 -15.80 -5.22
CA ASP A 227 -0.04 -16.88 -6.21
C ASP A 227 -1.37 -17.17 -6.95
N GLY A 228 -2.48 -16.59 -6.49
CA GLY A 228 -3.83 -16.81 -7.02
C GLY A 228 -4.42 -18.18 -6.70
N SER A 229 -3.73 -19.03 -5.93
CA SER A 229 -4.17 -20.41 -5.66
C SER A 229 -5.26 -20.50 -4.60
N SER A 230 -5.36 -19.50 -3.74
CA SER A 230 -6.24 -19.50 -2.56
C SER A 230 -6.43 -18.06 -2.07
N PHE A 231 -7.37 -17.87 -1.16
CA PHE A 231 -7.58 -16.59 -0.48
C PHE A 231 -7.82 -16.78 1.01
N VAL A 232 -7.53 -15.72 1.77
CA VAL A 232 -7.66 -15.69 3.22
C VAL A 232 -8.77 -14.71 3.59
N SER A 233 -9.60 -15.09 4.57
CA SER A 233 -10.56 -14.18 5.20
C SER A 233 -10.28 -14.03 6.70
N GLY A 234 -10.48 -12.82 7.21
CA GLY A 234 -10.36 -12.47 8.62
C GLY A 234 -11.66 -11.85 9.12
N GLY A 235 -12.03 -12.17 10.35
CA GLY A 235 -13.27 -11.67 10.96
C GLY A 235 -13.14 -11.31 12.43
N LEU A 236 -14.21 -10.69 12.94
CA LEU A 236 -14.33 -10.33 14.36
C LEU A 236 -14.47 -11.56 15.27
N ASP A 237 -14.80 -12.72 14.70
CA ASP A 237 -14.89 -14.01 15.39
C ASP A 237 -13.51 -14.60 15.77
N LYS A 238 -12.43 -13.85 15.56
CA LYS A 238 -11.03 -14.21 15.85
C LYS A 238 -10.55 -15.38 14.99
N LYS A 239 -11.16 -15.63 13.84
CA LYS A 239 -10.71 -16.68 12.92
C LYS A 239 -10.00 -16.05 11.73
N ILE A 240 -8.93 -16.73 11.31
CA ILE A 240 -8.39 -16.61 9.96
C ILE A 240 -8.78 -17.91 9.24
N ILE A 241 -9.39 -17.80 8.08
CA ILE A 241 -9.83 -18.95 7.28
C ILE A 241 -9.16 -18.91 5.92
N LEU A 242 -8.59 -20.05 5.52
CA LEU A 242 -8.05 -20.26 4.18
C LEU A 242 -9.09 -20.97 3.32
N TRP A 243 -9.30 -20.41 2.13
CA TRP A 243 -10.22 -20.90 1.12
C TRP A 243 -9.45 -21.23 -0.15
N ASP A 244 -9.92 -22.23 -0.87
CA ASP A 244 -9.45 -22.52 -2.22
C ASP A 244 -9.84 -21.39 -3.19
N ALA A 245 -9.16 -21.28 -4.32
CA ALA A 245 -9.50 -20.32 -5.38
C ALA A 245 -10.95 -20.45 -5.88
N ASN A 246 -11.56 -21.63 -5.73
CA ASN A 246 -12.97 -21.89 -6.06
C ASN A 246 -13.97 -21.55 -4.94
N GLY A 247 -13.50 -20.99 -3.82
CA GLY A 247 -14.32 -20.65 -2.66
C GLY A 247 -14.67 -21.83 -1.77
N SER A 248 -14.03 -22.99 -1.93
CA SER A 248 -14.24 -24.11 -1.01
C SER A 248 -13.44 -23.88 0.27
N PHE A 249 -14.05 -24.15 1.43
CA PHE A 249 -13.33 -24.11 2.71
C PHE A 249 -12.18 -25.12 2.70
N GLN A 250 -10.96 -24.67 3.00
CA GLN A 250 -9.82 -25.57 3.23
C GLN A 250 -9.62 -25.82 4.71
N HIS A 251 -9.24 -24.77 5.45
CA HIS A 251 -9.01 -24.88 6.89
C HIS A 251 -9.07 -23.53 7.61
N SER A 252 -9.32 -23.56 8.92
CA SER A 252 -9.21 -22.40 9.81
C SER A 252 -7.91 -22.47 10.60
N TRP A 253 -7.28 -21.33 10.84
CA TRP A 253 -6.07 -21.20 11.67
C TRP A 253 -6.37 -21.31 13.18
N GLY A 254 -7.63 -21.58 13.54
CA GLY A 254 -8.10 -21.62 14.92
C GLY A 254 -8.49 -20.24 15.44
N THR A 255 -8.68 -20.15 16.75
CA THR A 255 -8.98 -18.89 17.44
C THR A 255 -7.69 -18.12 17.69
N THR A 256 -7.51 -17.02 16.99
CA THR A 256 -6.38 -16.10 17.17
C THR A 256 -6.52 -15.29 18.47
N ALA A 257 -5.43 -14.65 18.89
CA ALA A 257 -5.40 -13.81 20.08
C ALA A 257 -6.13 -12.47 19.91
N MET A 258 -6.66 -12.16 18.71
CA MET A 258 -7.24 -10.85 18.40
C MET A 258 -8.49 -10.96 17.53
N ARG A 259 -9.36 -9.95 17.61
CA ARG A 259 -10.39 -9.72 16.57
C ARG A 259 -9.76 -8.99 15.41
N ILE A 260 -9.87 -9.53 14.20
CA ILE A 260 -9.15 -9.01 13.04
C ILE A 260 -9.93 -7.84 12.47
N THR A 261 -9.27 -6.68 12.35
CA THR A 261 -9.83 -5.49 11.69
C THR A 261 -9.36 -5.41 10.23
N ASP A 262 -8.10 -5.76 9.97
CA ASP A 262 -7.54 -5.84 8.61
C ASP A 262 -6.39 -6.86 8.56
N LEU A 263 -6.10 -7.38 7.38
CA LEU A 263 -5.13 -8.44 7.15
C LEU A 263 -4.59 -8.38 5.72
N THR A 264 -3.30 -8.66 5.57
CA THR A 264 -2.68 -8.75 4.25
C THR A 264 -1.62 -9.85 4.21
N VAL A 265 -1.53 -10.53 3.07
CA VAL A 265 -0.51 -11.55 2.80
C VAL A 265 0.68 -10.87 2.12
N THR A 266 1.90 -11.19 2.54
CA THR A 266 3.10 -10.62 1.92
C THR A 266 3.28 -11.15 0.49
N PRO A 267 3.68 -10.30 -0.48
CA PRO A 267 3.90 -10.70 -1.88
C PRO A 267 4.88 -11.87 -2.08
N ASP A 268 5.85 -12.04 -1.19
CA ASP A 268 6.82 -13.15 -1.19
C ASP A 268 6.25 -14.48 -0.66
N LEU A 269 4.97 -14.52 -0.27
CA LEU A 269 4.28 -15.69 0.30
C LEU A 269 4.87 -16.20 1.61
N ALA A 270 5.67 -15.39 2.30
CA ALA A 270 6.30 -15.80 3.55
C ALA A 270 5.38 -15.59 4.76
N ARG A 271 4.61 -14.48 4.78
CA ARG A 271 3.96 -13.99 6.00
C ARG A 271 2.54 -13.51 5.77
N VAL A 272 1.81 -13.44 6.88
CA VAL A 272 0.52 -12.76 6.98
C VAL A 272 0.60 -11.72 8.09
N VAL A 273 0.32 -10.47 7.76
CA VAL A 273 0.28 -9.37 8.72
C VAL A 273 -1.18 -9.09 9.04
N ALA A 274 -1.57 -9.29 10.29
CA ALA A 274 -2.92 -9.02 10.78
C ALA A 274 -2.88 -7.90 11.82
N VAL A 275 -3.87 -7.01 11.76
CA VAL A 275 -4.11 -5.98 12.77
C VAL A 275 -5.49 -6.17 13.38
N GLY A 276 -5.61 -5.79 14.65
CA GLY A 276 -6.85 -6.04 15.36
C GLY A 276 -6.82 -5.69 16.84
N ILE A 277 -7.94 -5.99 17.48
CA ILE A 277 -8.16 -5.73 18.91
C ILE A 277 -7.74 -6.95 19.69
N HIS A 278 -6.75 -6.81 20.58
CA HIS A 278 -6.24 -7.93 21.35
C HIS A 278 -7.29 -8.40 22.36
N TYR A 279 -7.60 -9.68 22.36
CA TYR A 279 -8.57 -10.24 23.29
C TYR A 279 -7.87 -10.63 24.59
N HIS A 280 -8.15 -9.91 25.67
CA HIS A 280 -7.86 -10.42 27.00
C HIS A 280 -9.00 -11.35 27.44
N PRO A 281 -8.71 -12.62 27.78
CA PRO A 281 -9.71 -13.44 28.43
C PRO A 281 -10.11 -12.75 29.74
N PRO A 282 -11.41 -12.72 30.08
CA PRO A 282 -11.85 -12.17 31.36
C PRO A 282 -11.08 -12.90 32.47
N SER A 283 -10.40 -12.14 33.33
CA SER A 283 -9.70 -12.72 34.48
C SER A 283 -10.70 -13.58 35.27
N PRO A 284 -10.34 -14.80 35.69
CA PRO A 284 -11.23 -15.60 36.50
C PRO A 284 -11.57 -14.78 37.75
N VAL A 285 -12.86 -14.51 37.94
CA VAL A 285 -13.36 -13.93 39.17
C VAL A 285 -13.01 -14.93 40.26
N VAL A 286 -11.97 -14.65 41.04
CA VAL A 286 -11.67 -15.39 42.25
C VAL A 286 -12.82 -15.07 43.19
N GLY A 287 -13.86 -15.91 43.16
CA GLY A 287 -14.94 -15.88 44.11
C GLY A 287 -14.35 -16.16 45.48
N VAL A 288 -14.11 -15.11 46.26
CA VAL A 288 -13.94 -15.24 47.70
C VAL A 288 -15.29 -15.77 48.22
N VAL A 289 -15.33 -17.06 48.53
CA VAL A 289 -16.48 -17.69 49.19
C VAL A 289 -16.51 -17.15 50.62
N ASN A 290 -17.23 -16.06 50.84
CA ASN A 290 -17.58 -15.63 52.19
C ASN A 290 -18.76 -16.49 52.67
N THR A 291 -18.47 -17.30 53.67
CA THR A 291 -19.43 -18.13 54.40
C THR A 291 -20.34 -17.25 55.26
N VAL A 292 -21.63 -17.45 55.04
CA VAL A 292 -22.87 -17.09 55.75
C VAL A 292 -22.76 -16.49 57.17
N ALA A 293 -23.48 -15.38 57.39
CA ALA A 293 -24.37 -15.22 58.56
C ALA A 293 -25.50 -14.21 58.26
N ASP A 294 -26.74 -14.63 58.51
CA ASP A 294 -28.01 -13.96 58.27
C ASP A 294 -28.20 -12.61 58.99
N THR A 295 -28.86 -11.65 58.34
CA THR A 295 -30.03 -10.93 58.86
C THR A 295 -30.64 -10.02 57.78
N ALA A 296 -31.97 -9.96 57.76
CA ALA A 296 -32.80 -9.48 56.66
C ALA A 296 -33.12 -7.98 56.70
N THR A 297 -33.12 -7.33 55.52
CA THR A 297 -33.94 -6.14 55.14
C THR A 297 -33.95 -5.97 53.59
N PRO A 298 -35.07 -5.56 52.95
CA PRO A 298 -35.21 -5.45 51.48
C PRO A 298 -34.69 -4.09 50.91
N PRO A 299 -34.61 -3.91 49.57
CA PRO A 299 -33.58 -3.10 48.95
C PRO A 299 -34.01 -1.65 48.65
N ASP A 300 -33.12 -0.70 48.92
CA ASP A 300 -33.19 0.64 48.32
C ASP A 300 -32.38 0.65 47.01
N GLU A 301 -33.11 0.90 45.92
CA GLU A 301 -32.55 1.16 44.60
C GLU A 301 -31.71 2.44 44.63
N SER A 302 -30.39 2.28 44.74
CA SER A 302 -29.44 3.21 44.14
C SER A 302 -28.44 2.39 43.36
N SER A 303 -28.72 2.27 42.06
CA SER A 303 -27.81 1.75 41.06
C SER A 303 -26.60 2.68 40.94
N SER A 304 -25.69 2.60 41.92
CA SER A 304 -24.31 3.02 41.72
C SER A 304 -23.70 1.99 40.77
N SER A 305 -23.91 2.22 39.48
CA SER A 305 -23.21 1.57 38.38
C SER A 305 -21.74 1.60 38.71
N LEU A 306 -21.21 0.47 39.17
CA LEU A 306 -19.78 0.23 39.28
C LEU A 306 -19.24 0.47 37.87
N ASN A 307 -18.67 1.66 37.66
CA ASN A 307 -17.81 1.96 36.54
C ASN A 307 -16.61 1.02 36.67
N LEU A 308 -16.77 -0.20 36.17
CA LEU A 308 -15.66 -1.06 35.82
C LEU A 308 -14.96 -0.32 34.69
N ALA A 309 -13.99 0.52 35.05
CA ALA A 309 -13.14 1.23 34.11
C ALA A 309 -12.65 0.19 33.09
N ARG A 310 -13.22 0.26 31.88
CA ARG A 310 -12.86 -0.60 30.76
C ARG A 310 -11.37 -0.38 30.59
N LYS A 311 -10.54 -1.38 30.94
CA LYS A 311 -9.10 -1.31 30.67
C LYS A 311 -8.97 -0.97 29.18
N PRO A 312 -8.03 -0.09 28.78
CA PRO A 312 -7.83 0.21 27.37
C PRO A 312 -7.69 -1.12 26.63
N GLU A 313 -8.56 -1.34 25.65
CA GLU A 313 -8.46 -2.51 24.78
C GLU A 313 -7.17 -2.29 23.99
N ASN A 314 -6.11 -3.01 24.38
CA ASN A 314 -4.84 -2.92 23.68
C ASN A 314 -5.03 -3.53 22.30
N ASN A 315 -4.61 -2.82 21.27
CA ASN A 315 -4.61 -3.37 19.94
C ASN A 315 -3.28 -3.99 19.64
N CYS A 316 -3.24 -4.79 18.58
CA CYS A 316 -2.03 -5.44 18.19
C CYS A 316 -1.90 -5.65 16.69
N MET A 317 -0.67 -5.56 16.23
CA MET A 317 -0.24 -6.12 14.96
C MET A 317 0.45 -7.44 15.24
N ILE A 318 0.02 -8.52 14.59
CA ILE A 318 0.69 -9.82 14.64
C ILE A 318 1.12 -10.20 13.23
N VAL A 319 2.37 -10.63 13.12
CA VAL A 319 2.94 -11.20 11.90
C VAL A 319 3.02 -12.70 12.10
N TYR A 320 2.35 -13.43 11.23
CA TYR A 320 2.34 -14.88 11.18
C TYR A 320 3.21 -15.36 10.03
N ASP A 321 3.86 -16.51 10.20
CA ASP A 321 4.44 -17.25 9.10
C ASP A 321 3.32 -17.97 8.32
N LEU A 322 3.24 -17.79 7.01
CA LEU A 322 2.13 -18.29 6.19
C LEU A 322 2.10 -19.83 6.14
N ALA A 323 3.27 -20.47 6.09
CA ALA A 323 3.38 -21.93 5.93
C ALA A 323 3.07 -22.69 7.23
N THR A 324 3.59 -22.20 8.35
CA THR A 324 3.48 -22.83 9.68
C THR A 324 2.28 -22.30 10.46
N ARG A 325 1.79 -21.10 10.12
CA ARG A 325 0.71 -20.36 10.80
C ARG A 325 1.05 -19.97 12.23
N GLN A 326 2.33 -20.00 12.60
CA GLN A 326 2.80 -19.59 13.91
C GLN A 326 3.04 -18.08 13.93
N THR A 327 2.87 -17.48 15.11
CA THR A 327 3.21 -16.08 15.34
C THR A 327 4.73 -15.92 15.31
N GLU A 328 5.21 -15.12 14.36
CA GLU A 328 6.61 -14.72 14.25
C GLU A 328 6.88 -13.48 15.12
N MET A 329 6.01 -12.47 15.02
CA MET A 329 6.12 -11.22 15.77
C MET A 329 4.75 -10.76 16.27
N SER A 330 4.74 -10.11 17.44
CA SER A 330 3.53 -9.46 17.98
C SER A 330 3.90 -8.11 18.58
N PHE A 331 3.11 -7.09 18.25
CA PHE A 331 3.32 -5.72 18.67
C PHE A 331 2.04 -5.20 19.29
N LEU A 332 2.07 -4.87 20.59
CA LEU A 332 0.95 -4.21 21.26
C LEU A 332 1.03 -2.71 21.01
N MET A 333 -0.11 -2.10 20.70
CA MET A 333 -0.27 -0.69 20.38
C MET A 333 -1.46 -0.11 21.14
N GLU A 334 -1.38 1.18 21.45
CA GLU A 334 -2.45 1.90 22.11
C GLU A 334 -3.44 2.44 21.07
N GLY A 335 -4.70 2.02 21.16
CA GLY A 335 -5.80 2.54 20.34
C GLY A 335 -6.16 1.71 19.10
N GLU A 336 -7.31 2.03 18.50
CA GLU A 336 -7.95 1.38 17.35
C GLU A 336 -7.12 1.38 16.05
N LEU A 337 -6.55 0.22 15.67
CA LEU A 337 -5.84 0.04 14.40
C LEU A 337 -6.87 -0.27 13.31
N SER A 338 -6.87 0.53 12.25
CA SER A 338 -7.92 0.44 11.24
C SER A 338 -7.53 -0.36 9.99
N SER A 339 -6.28 -0.26 9.53
CA SER A 339 -5.88 -0.89 8.28
C SER A 339 -4.39 -1.22 8.23
N VAL A 340 -4.06 -2.25 7.45
CA VAL A 340 -2.70 -2.67 7.14
C VAL A 340 -2.52 -2.93 5.64
N LYS A 341 -1.43 -2.43 5.07
CA LYS A 341 -1.00 -2.76 3.70
C LYS A 341 0.49 -3.06 3.66
N VAL A 342 0.87 -4.12 2.95
CA VAL A 342 2.27 -4.48 2.76
C VAL A 342 2.81 -3.87 1.48
N PHE A 343 4.05 -3.40 1.54
CA PHE A 343 4.77 -2.87 0.40
C PHE A 343 5.19 -4.02 -0.54
N PRO A 344 5.24 -3.83 -1.88
CA PRO A 344 5.54 -4.90 -2.83
C PRO A 344 6.83 -5.69 -2.58
N ASP A 345 7.83 -5.11 -1.90
CA ASP A 345 9.08 -5.80 -1.52
C ASP A 345 8.95 -6.76 -0.32
N SER A 346 7.75 -6.87 0.27
CA SER A 346 7.44 -7.69 1.47
C SER A 346 8.21 -7.32 2.74
N ARG A 347 8.97 -6.23 2.72
CA ARG A 347 9.77 -5.78 3.85
C ARG A 347 9.04 -4.78 4.72
N TYR A 348 8.24 -3.89 4.12
CA TYR A 348 7.56 -2.84 4.88
C TYR A 348 6.05 -3.07 4.97
N ALA A 349 5.47 -2.78 6.13
CA ALA A 349 4.03 -2.72 6.34
C ALA A 349 3.61 -1.32 6.78
N LEU A 350 2.55 -0.81 6.17
CA LEU A 350 1.91 0.44 6.52
C LEU A 350 0.72 0.13 7.44
N VAL A 351 0.66 0.77 8.60
CA VAL A 351 -0.38 0.55 9.61
C VAL A 351 -0.95 1.89 10.04
N ASN A 352 -2.28 2.01 9.98
CA ASN A 352 -2.98 3.23 10.41
C ASN A 352 -3.23 3.21 11.92
N HIS A 353 -2.84 4.30 12.59
CA HIS A 353 -2.89 4.46 14.04
C HIS A 353 -3.82 5.63 14.41
N PRO A 354 -4.65 5.51 15.46
CA PRO A 354 -5.74 6.45 15.78
C PRO A 354 -5.28 7.77 16.42
N GLN A 355 -3.98 8.07 16.37
CA GLN A 355 -3.42 9.35 16.81
C GLN A 355 -3.09 10.23 15.61
N ASP A 356 -3.91 10.19 14.55
CA ASP A 356 -3.68 11.00 13.36
C ASP A 356 -2.34 10.68 12.66
N GLU A 357 -1.88 9.44 12.84
CA GLU A 357 -0.55 8.95 12.44
C GLU A 357 -0.63 7.65 11.64
N ILE A 358 0.28 7.51 10.67
CA ILE A 358 0.51 6.26 9.94
C ILE A 358 1.91 5.76 10.25
N TYR A 359 2.04 4.48 10.55
CA TYR A 359 3.30 3.84 10.90
C TYR A 359 3.79 2.94 9.78
N LEU A 360 5.03 3.15 9.36
CA LEU A 360 5.74 2.24 8.46
C LEU A 360 6.65 1.34 9.29
N TRP A 361 6.32 0.06 9.32
CA TRP A 361 7.05 -0.99 10.04
C TRP A 361 7.98 -1.73 9.09
N ASP A 362 9.21 -1.98 9.53
CA ASP A 362 10.10 -2.94 8.87
C ASP A 362 9.82 -4.33 9.44
N LEU A 363 9.19 -5.19 8.65
CA LEU A 363 8.83 -6.57 8.98
C LEU A 363 10.05 -7.50 9.11
N LEU A 364 11.22 -7.10 8.61
CA LEU A 364 12.45 -7.88 8.82
C LEU A 364 13.03 -7.63 10.21
N THR A 365 13.00 -6.38 10.67
CA THR A 365 13.63 -5.98 11.95
C THR A 365 12.65 -5.85 13.11
N GLY A 366 11.35 -5.81 12.82
CA GLY A 366 10.30 -5.53 13.80
C GLY A 366 10.39 -4.12 14.39
N LYS A 367 10.97 -3.16 13.67
CA LYS A 367 11.13 -1.78 14.12
C LYS A 367 10.29 -0.83 13.31
N LEU A 368 9.81 0.21 13.97
CA LEU A 368 9.18 1.34 13.32
C LEU A 368 10.23 2.07 12.47
N ALA A 369 10.06 2.05 11.15
CA ALA A 369 10.93 2.72 10.20
C ALA A 369 10.57 4.21 10.09
N ARG A 370 9.27 4.55 10.10
CA ARG A 370 8.82 5.94 9.96
C ARG A 370 7.41 6.17 10.50
N LYS A 371 7.14 7.43 10.84
CA LYS A 371 5.81 7.96 11.15
C LYS A 371 5.42 9.03 10.12
N PHE A 372 4.15 9.05 9.74
CA PHE A 372 3.55 10.09 8.91
C PHE A 372 2.40 10.71 9.71
N ALA A 373 2.49 12.01 9.98
CA ALA A 373 1.46 12.76 10.68
C ALA A 373 0.71 13.66 9.70
N GLY A 374 -0.56 13.93 10.01
CA GLY A 374 -1.38 14.92 9.29
C GLY A 374 -2.70 14.39 8.73
N GLN A 375 -2.95 13.08 8.79
CA GLN A 375 -4.30 12.55 8.58
C GLN A 375 -5.13 12.77 9.84
N ARG A 376 -6.44 12.91 9.70
CA ARG A 376 -7.38 12.96 10.81
C ARG A 376 -8.23 11.71 10.83
N GLN A 377 -8.18 10.96 11.92
CA GLN A 377 -8.95 9.74 12.12
C GLN A 377 -9.65 9.77 13.48
N LEU A 378 -10.99 9.88 13.47
CA LEU A 378 -11.78 9.86 14.70
C LEU A 378 -12.60 8.58 14.77
N LYS A 379 -13.58 8.43 13.88
CA LYS A 379 -14.58 7.36 13.95
C LYS A 379 -14.56 6.44 12.74
N HIS A 380 -14.06 6.91 11.61
CA HIS A 380 -14.12 6.16 10.37
C HIS A 380 -12.90 5.24 10.19
N VAL A 381 -13.13 4.08 9.56
CA VAL A 381 -12.04 3.21 9.11
C VAL A 381 -11.41 3.90 7.92
N ILE A 382 -10.12 4.22 8.07
CA ILE A 382 -9.32 4.82 7.02
C ILE A 382 -8.34 3.77 6.53
N ARG A 383 -8.28 3.58 5.22
CA ARG A 383 -7.28 2.74 4.55
C ARG A 383 -6.24 3.62 3.85
N SER A 384 -4.99 3.18 3.94
CA SER A 384 -3.83 3.83 3.30
C SER A 384 -3.24 2.92 2.25
N TYR A 385 -2.63 3.50 1.22
CA TYR A 385 -2.09 2.75 0.09
C TYR A 385 -0.72 3.29 -0.36
N PHE A 386 0.12 2.40 -0.90
CA PHE A 386 1.38 2.77 -1.52
C PHE A 386 1.15 3.14 -3.00
N GLY A 387 1.70 4.27 -3.42
CA GLY A 387 1.46 4.81 -4.76
C GLY A 387 2.70 5.41 -5.41
N GLY A 388 2.56 5.76 -6.68
CA GLY A 388 3.63 6.33 -7.49
C GLY A 388 4.64 5.30 -7.99
N ILE A 389 5.64 5.78 -8.70
CA ILE A 389 6.74 4.96 -9.20
C ILE A 389 7.52 4.33 -8.04
N ASP A 390 7.76 3.01 -8.12
CA ASP A 390 8.38 2.22 -7.06
C ASP A 390 7.73 2.40 -5.66
N GLY A 391 6.45 2.79 -5.62
CA GLY A 391 5.69 3.02 -4.38
C GLY A 391 6.29 4.09 -3.47
N ASN A 392 6.90 5.13 -4.05
CA ASN A 392 7.54 6.22 -3.32
C ASN A 392 6.56 7.18 -2.63
N PHE A 393 5.27 7.11 -2.94
CA PHE A 393 4.23 7.87 -2.26
C PHE A 393 3.40 6.98 -1.34
N ILE A 394 2.89 7.61 -0.30
CA ILE A 394 1.84 7.05 0.55
C ILE A 394 0.66 7.99 0.42
N VAL A 395 -0.51 7.43 0.12
CA VAL A 395 -1.78 8.17 0.14
C VAL A 395 -2.65 7.53 1.21
N SER A 396 -3.28 8.37 2.02
CA SER A 396 -4.27 7.95 3.01
C SER A 396 -5.55 8.71 2.82
N GLY A 397 -6.68 8.06 3.13
CA GLY A 397 -7.90 8.79 3.41
C GLY A 397 -7.76 9.61 4.69
N SER A 398 -8.64 10.58 4.87
CA SER A 398 -8.69 11.40 6.07
C SER A 398 -10.11 11.92 6.28
N GLU A 399 -10.50 12.16 7.53
CA GLU A 399 -11.78 12.81 7.83
C GLU A 399 -11.83 14.29 7.39
N ASP A 400 -10.71 14.85 6.92
CA ASP A 400 -10.61 16.20 6.35
C ASP A 400 -10.19 16.22 4.87
N GLY A 401 -10.14 15.07 4.19
CA GLY A 401 -9.78 14.97 2.76
C GLY A 401 -8.92 13.75 2.46
N ASN A 402 -8.09 13.79 1.41
CA ASN A 402 -6.99 12.84 1.25
C ASN A 402 -5.70 13.49 1.69
N VAL A 403 -4.74 12.69 2.16
CA VAL A 403 -3.42 13.19 2.51
C VAL A 403 -2.36 12.33 1.84
N ALA A 404 -1.35 12.97 1.25
CA ALA A 404 -0.28 12.31 0.53
C ALA A 404 1.10 12.69 1.10
N TRP A 405 1.97 11.70 1.26
CA TRP A 405 3.35 11.88 1.72
C TRP A 405 4.33 11.22 0.76
N HIS A 406 5.56 11.69 0.77
CA HIS A 406 6.69 10.97 0.20
C HIS A 406 7.22 9.96 1.23
N ARG A 407 7.25 8.67 0.87
CA ARG A 407 7.58 7.53 1.75
C ARG A 407 8.93 7.69 2.43
N ASP A 408 9.97 8.00 1.67
CA ASP A 408 11.36 7.94 2.17
C ASP A 408 11.79 9.20 2.94
N THR A 409 11.08 10.32 2.75
CA THR A 409 11.40 11.60 3.40
C THR A 409 10.43 11.89 4.53
N GLY A 410 9.22 11.31 4.51
CA GLY A 410 8.15 11.65 5.45
C GLY A 410 7.52 13.02 5.17
N THR A 411 7.88 13.68 4.08
CA THR A 411 7.37 15.02 3.77
C THR A 411 5.92 14.91 3.33
N LEU A 412 5.04 15.64 4.03
CA LEU A 412 3.68 15.88 3.59
C LEU A 412 3.72 16.64 2.26
N LEU A 413 3.12 16.06 1.23
CA LEU A 413 3.11 16.61 -0.13
C LEU A 413 1.88 17.47 -0.35
N GLU A 414 0.70 16.88 -0.15
CA GLU A 414 -0.58 17.51 -0.44
C GLU A 414 -1.70 16.98 0.48
N THR A 415 -2.64 17.86 0.77
CA THR A 415 -3.97 17.52 1.31
C THR A 415 -4.97 17.81 0.21
N LEU A 416 -5.62 16.77 -0.31
CA LEU A 416 -6.52 16.87 -1.46
C LEU A 416 -7.97 16.97 -0.99
N SER A 417 -8.66 18.01 -1.43
CA SER A 417 -10.05 18.31 -1.06
C SER A 417 -11.10 17.56 -1.89
N GLY A 418 -10.75 16.40 -2.47
CA GLY A 418 -11.53 15.71 -3.51
C GLY A 418 -12.99 15.37 -3.14
N HIS A 419 -13.31 15.25 -1.85
CA HIS A 419 -14.66 14.93 -1.36
C HIS A 419 -15.37 16.10 -0.65
N GLY A 420 -14.81 17.33 -0.71
CA GLY A 420 -15.29 18.49 0.04
C GLY A 420 -15.07 18.33 1.56
N GLU A 421 -16.04 18.75 2.39
CA GLU A 421 -16.02 18.56 3.86
C GLU A 421 -16.30 17.09 4.30
N GLY A 422 -16.21 16.12 3.40
CA GLY A 422 -16.51 14.72 3.67
C GLY A 422 -15.26 13.89 4.00
N SER A 423 -15.42 12.90 4.89
CA SER A 423 -14.37 11.91 5.19
C SER A 423 -13.99 11.08 3.95
N VAL A 424 -12.78 10.53 3.92
CA VAL A 424 -12.39 9.51 2.95
C VAL A 424 -12.09 8.22 3.68
N ASN A 425 -12.84 7.17 3.34
CA ASN A 425 -12.76 5.87 4.01
C ASN A 425 -11.67 4.97 3.38
N SER A 426 -11.54 5.00 2.05
CA SER A 426 -10.56 4.15 1.35
C SER A 426 -9.94 4.88 0.17
N VAL A 427 -8.67 4.57 -0.09
CA VAL A 427 -7.92 5.03 -1.26
C VAL A 427 -7.21 3.84 -1.89
N ALA A 428 -7.16 3.80 -3.22
CA ALA A 428 -6.52 2.73 -3.97
C ALA A 428 -5.76 3.30 -5.17
N TRP A 429 -4.48 2.95 -5.29
CA TRP A 429 -3.65 3.38 -6.42
C TRP A 429 -3.80 2.44 -7.61
N ASN A 430 -3.79 2.98 -8.84
CA ASN A 430 -3.88 2.14 -10.03
C ASN A 430 -2.53 1.41 -10.26
N PRO A 431 -2.50 0.06 -10.30
CA PRO A 431 -1.24 -0.69 -10.38
C PRO A 431 -0.51 -0.56 -11.73
N LYS A 432 -1.21 -0.17 -12.81
CA LYS A 432 -0.61 0.04 -14.13
C LYS A 432 -0.43 1.50 -14.50
N SER A 433 -1.24 2.38 -13.93
CA SER A 433 -1.12 3.83 -14.12
C SER A 433 -0.54 4.49 -12.88
N MET A 434 0.74 4.83 -12.96
CA MET A 434 1.47 5.52 -11.88
C MET A 434 0.99 6.96 -11.64
N ARG A 435 0.05 7.47 -12.42
CA ARG A 435 -0.47 8.84 -12.33
C ARG A 435 -1.93 8.84 -11.92
N MET A 436 -2.40 7.78 -11.26
CA MET A 436 -3.81 7.64 -10.95
C MET A 436 -4.04 6.92 -9.64
N PHE A 437 -4.96 7.44 -8.85
CA PHE A 437 -5.57 6.71 -7.76
C PHE A 437 -7.05 7.06 -7.64
N ALA A 438 -7.78 6.21 -6.93
CA ALA A 438 -9.18 6.40 -6.61
C ALA A 438 -9.35 6.57 -5.10
N SER A 439 -10.41 7.24 -4.70
CA SER A 439 -10.76 7.52 -3.30
C SER A 439 -12.27 7.44 -3.12
N CYS A 440 -12.73 6.95 -1.98
CA CYS A 440 -14.15 6.86 -1.66
C CYS A 440 -14.45 7.33 -0.22
N GLY A 441 -15.65 7.83 0.01
CA GLY A 441 -16.04 8.44 1.29
C GLY A 441 -17.49 8.13 1.71
N PRO A 442 -17.99 8.77 2.78
CA PRO A 442 -19.34 8.59 3.28
C PRO A 442 -20.38 9.28 2.39
N ARG A 443 -19.96 10.15 1.48
CA ARG A 443 -20.85 10.57 0.40
C ARG A 443 -20.94 9.43 -0.62
N THR A 444 -22.04 9.34 -1.35
CA THR A 444 -22.30 8.36 -2.41
C THR A 444 -21.33 8.45 -3.62
N ARG A 445 -20.21 9.17 -3.47
CA ARG A 445 -19.29 9.56 -4.52
C ARG A 445 -17.96 8.82 -4.35
N CYS A 446 -17.46 8.25 -5.44
CA CYS A 446 -16.04 7.91 -5.56
C CYS A 446 -15.35 8.95 -6.45
N GLY A 447 -14.12 9.32 -6.14
CA GLY A 447 -13.32 10.26 -6.90
C GLY A 447 -12.10 9.57 -7.50
N ALA A 448 -11.85 9.75 -8.80
CA ALA A 448 -10.60 9.38 -9.44
C ALA A 448 -9.71 10.62 -9.63
N HIS A 449 -8.41 10.49 -9.36
CA HIS A 449 -7.46 11.60 -9.36
C HIS A 449 -6.34 11.38 -10.37
N GLN A 450 -5.95 12.45 -11.07
CA GLN A 450 -4.86 12.49 -12.06
C GLN A 450 -4.10 13.83 -11.97
N PRO A 451 -2.91 13.94 -12.58
CA PRO A 451 -2.12 15.17 -12.54
C PRO A 451 -2.77 16.27 -13.37
N GLU A 452 -2.50 17.53 -13.03
CA GLU A 452 -2.98 18.68 -13.79
C GLU A 452 -2.24 18.76 -15.14
N GLU A 453 -2.97 18.90 -16.26
CA GLU A 453 -2.39 19.00 -17.61
C GLU A 453 -1.65 20.33 -17.87
#